data_AF-A0A931P2D8-F1
#
_entry.id   AF-A0A931P2D8-F1
#
_cell.length_a   1.000
_cell.length_b   1.000
_cell.length_c   1.000
_cell.angle_alpha   90.00
_cell.angle_beta   90.00
_cell.angle_gamma   90.00
#
_symmetry.space_group_name_H-M   'P 1'
#
loop_
_entity.id
_entity.type
_entity.pdbx_description
1 polymer ?
#
loop_
_entity_poly.entity_id
_entity_poly.type
_entity_poly.pdbx_seq_one_letter_code
_entity_poly.pdbx_strand_id
1 'polypeptide(L)'
;MSLRSKWVIPAFSMGVLSFFAQASHAQWGGWGGWGGWGASTPMEGIGYGMGAMAMGAGQYNVDSAMARSMNVDTNLRISQAMWQQQHYMNWTNMLRRERNSRNTVQSLENIKKRIHETPNESDIRSGNALNAVLEDVTDPKKVHPSQLKLSRIPLEPGLGKDLPLFYANQAVAFTIGDLMGEAEVPILLRSEVYAPNRKAIKDALGNVEQHSADQSLSTDQISALIKAIDDLDMVFQKNAKFGDPGYQEAKARISSAKKMTKMLASPNFEEIMATIEKARKANVEPTVTDLIGFMKHFNLRFGAAKNERQAQAMMSLFPKMDQIRDEIMAQTTEANPEQMAVSTKSLSEVLEKLPIDDKTPAPGDGSK
;
A
#
# COMPACT_ATOMS: atom_id res chain seq x y z
N MET A 1 -24.39 30.18 31.23
CA MET A 1 -24.17 31.41 32.03
C MET A 1 -22.78 31.32 32.63
N SER A 2 -21.82 32.12 32.11
CA SER A 2 -20.50 32.46 32.70
C SER A 2 -19.47 31.32 32.95
N LEU A 3 -18.15 31.41 32.73
CA LEU A 3 -17.22 32.40 32.19
C LEU A 3 -15.84 31.68 32.07
N ARG A 4 -15.17 31.86 30.93
CA ARG A 4 -13.70 32.04 30.72
C ARG A 4 -12.69 31.06 31.36
N SER A 5 -11.89 30.42 30.49
CA SER A 5 -10.43 30.67 30.51
C SER A 5 -9.87 30.63 29.08
N LYS A 6 -9.08 31.65 28.75
CA LYS A 6 -8.38 31.89 27.48
C LYS A 6 -6.89 31.75 27.79
N TRP A 7 -6.13 31.01 26.99
CA TRP A 7 -4.76 31.40 26.63
C TRP A 7 -4.50 31.00 25.18
N VAL A 8 -4.08 32.02 24.44
CA VAL A 8 -3.77 32.11 23.01
C VAL A 8 -2.26 32.14 22.89
N ILE A 9 -1.68 31.39 21.95
CA ILE A 9 -0.58 31.86 21.09
C ILE A 9 -0.74 31.17 19.71
N PRO A 10 -0.98 31.93 18.63
CA PRO A 10 0.01 31.91 17.55
C PRO A 10 0.34 33.33 17.10
N ALA A 11 1.62 33.69 17.21
CA ALA A 11 2.18 34.90 16.65
C ALA A 11 3.41 34.50 15.82
N PHE A 12 3.23 34.44 14.50
CA PHE A 12 4.33 34.67 13.56
C PHE A 12 3.77 35.53 12.44
N SER A 13 3.90 36.83 12.67
CA SER A 13 3.59 37.90 11.74
C SER A 13 4.84 38.24 10.92
N MET A 14 4.59 38.96 9.82
CA MET A 14 5.54 39.76 9.03
C MET A 14 6.48 38.95 8.12
N GLY A 15 6.50 39.18 6.81
CA GLY A 15 6.21 40.41 6.09
C GLY A 15 7.49 40.84 5.39
N VAL A 16 7.66 40.39 4.15
CA VAL A 16 8.68 40.92 3.23
C VAL A 16 8.00 41.15 1.88
N LEU A 17 7.21 42.22 1.83
CA LEU A 17 6.77 42.87 0.59
C LEU A 17 7.37 44.26 0.61
N SER A 18 8.56 44.41 0.01
CA SER A 18 9.23 45.70 -0.16
C SER A 18 10.19 45.63 -1.33
N PHE A 19 9.67 45.75 -2.55
CA PHE A 19 10.39 46.37 -3.65
C PHE A 19 9.49 47.45 -4.24
N PHE A 20 9.43 48.57 -3.53
CA PHE A 20 9.00 49.83 -4.11
C PHE A 20 10.06 50.25 -5.13
N ALA A 21 9.61 50.42 -6.37
CA ALA A 21 10.34 51.16 -7.38
C ALA A 21 10.73 52.53 -6.81
N GLN A 22 12.03 52.83 -6.77
CA GLN A 22 12.48 54.20 -6.64
C GLN A 22 12.20 54.89 -7.98
N ALA A 23 11.20 55.77 -7.98
CA ALA A 23 11.17 56.87 -8.92
C ALA A 23 12.37 57.77 -8.61
N SER A 24 13.37 57.76 -9.49
CA SER A 24 14.43 58.76 -9.45
C SER A 24 13.81 60.12 -9.76
N HIS A 25 13.68 60.94 -8.72
CA HIS A 25 13.40 62.36 -8.87
C HIS A 25 14.56 63.00 -9.62
N ALA A 26 14.30 63.51 -10.83
CA ALA A 26 15.20 64.43 -11.49
C ALA A 26 15.30 65.69 -10.63
N GLN A 27 16.46 65.83 -9.98
CA GLN A 27 16.80 66.93 -9.11
C GLN A 27 16.99 68.18 -9.97
N TRP A 28 16.12 69.15 -9.73
CA TRP A 28 16.21 70.52 -10.22
C TRP A 28 17.48 71.16 -9.63
N GLY A 29 18.40 71.62 -10.48
CA GLY A 29 19.69 72.16 -10.03
C GLY A 29 20.63 72.56 -11.16
N GLY A 30 20.22 73.53 -11.99
CA GLY A 30 21.07 74.18 -12.98
C GLY A 30 20.86 75.70 -12.92
N TRP A 31 21.47 76.33 -11.91
CA TRP A 31 21.53 77.78 -11.77
C TRP A 31 22.56 78.33 -12.75
N GLY A 32 22.13 79.22 -13.64
CA GLY A 32 22.97 79.84 -14.66
C GLY A 32 22.20 80.92 -15.41
N GLY A 33 21.80 81.96 -14.68
CA GLY A 33 21.18 83.14 -15.27
C GLY A 33 22.18 84.09 -15.92
N TRP A 34 21.61 84.88 -16.83
CA TRP A 34 22.04 86.21 -17.32
C TRP A 34 23.06 86.29 -18.47
N GLY A 35 22.54 86.75 -19.62
CA GLY A 35 23.22 87.77 -20.42
C GLY A 35 23.29 87.46 -21.91
N GLY A 36 22.47 88.12 -22.72
CA GLY A 36 22.63 88.10 -24.18
C GLY A 36 21.47 88.71 -24.93
N TRP A 37 21.31 90.02 -24.80
CA TRP A 37 20.41 90.81 -25.65
C TRP A 37 20.83 90.66 -27.12
N GLY A 38 19.98 90.02 -27.93
CA GLY A 38 20.10 89.97 -29.38
C GLY A 38 18.70 90.07 -29.96
N ALA A 39 18.36 91.24 -30.51
CA ALA A 39 17.10 91.49 -31.16
C ALA A 39 16.96 90.61 -32.41
N SER A 40 16.13 89.58 -32.34
CA SER A 40 15.51 88.92 -33.49
C SER A 40 14.01 89.14 -33.41
N THR A 41 13.36 89.36 -34.55
CA THR A 41 11.93 89.67 -34.60
C THR A 41 11.10 88.59 -33.88
N PRO A 42 9.98 88.92 -33.21
CA PRO A 42 9.17 87.94 -32.46
C PRO A 42 8.75 86.74 -33.31
N MET A 43 8.63 86.92 -34.63
CA MET A 43 8.23 85.89 -35.58
C MET A 43 9.38 84.93 -35.96
N GLU A 44 10.64 85.38 -35.98
CA GLU A 44 11.82 84.52 -36.17
C GLU A 44 12.14 83.67 -34.94
N GLY A 45 12.07 84.27 -33.74
CA GLY A 45 12.32 83.55 -32.48
C GLY A 45 11.31 82.41 -32.22
N ILE A 46 10.06 82.60 -32.64
CA ILE A 46 9.01 81.56 -32.58
C ILE A 46 9.32 80.42 -33.57
N GLY A 47 9.81 80.72 -34.79
CA GLY A 47 10.17 79.70 -35.79
C GLY A 47 11.36 78.84 -35.38
N TYR A 48 12.43 79.45 -34.85
CA TYR A 48 13.58 78.70 -34.31
C TYR A 48 13.21 77.90 -33.06
N GLY A 49 12.36 78.44 -32.17
CA GLY A 49 11.84 77.73 -31.01
C GLY A 49 10.97 76.53 -31.37
N MET A 50 10.09 76.67 -32.37
CA MET A 50 9.26 75.57 -32.87
C MET A 50 10.09 74.50 -33.60
N GLY A 51 11.13 74.90 -34.35
CA GLY A 51 12.07 73.97 -34.98
C GLY A 51 12.89 73.17 -33.96
N ALA A 52 13.42 73.84 -32.93
CA ALA A 52 14.13 73.18 -31.83
C ALA A 52 13.21 72.25 -31.01
N MET A 53 11.95 72.65 -30.80
CA MET A 53 10.94 71.82 -30.14
C MET A 53 10.57 70.59 -30.98
N ALA A 54 10.43 70.74 -32.29
CA ALA A 54 10.15 69.63 -33.21
C ALA A 54 11.33 68.65 -33.31
N MET A 55 12.57 69.15 -33.36
CA MET A 55 13.77 68.31 -33.30
C MET A 55 13.90 67.60 -31.95
N GLY A 56 13.63 68.28 -30.84
CA GLY A 56 13.62 67.69 -29.50
C GLY A 56 12.53 66.62 -29.33
N ALA A 57 11.34 66.82 -29.91
CA ALA A 57 10.28 65.82 -29.93
C ALA A 57 10.65 64.60 -30.80
N GLY A 58 11.34 64.81 -31.93
CA GLY A 58 11.90 63.74 -32.76
C GLY A 58 12.95 62.92 -32.00
N GLN A 59 13.91 63.59 -31.36
CA GLN A 59 14.95 62.95 -30.55
C GLN A 59 14.36 62.17 -29.37
N TYR A 60 13.39 62.75 -28.65
CA TYR A 60 12.69 62.08 -27.56
C TYR A 60 11.99 60.79 -28.01
N ASN A 61 11.37 60.80 -29.20
CA ASN A 61 10.73 59.61 -29.75
C ASN A 61 11.74 58.52 -30.13
N VAL A 62 12.90 58.90 -30.67
CA VAL A 62 14.00 57.96 -30.99
C VAL A 62 14.58 57.37 -29.71
N ASP A 63 14.91 58.20 -28.72
CA ASP A 63 15.45 57.76 -27.44
C ASP A 63 14.45 56.88 -26.68
N SER A 64 13.15 57.21 -26.74
CA SER A 64 12.08 56.39 -26.17
C SER A 64 11.93 55.04 -26.88
N ALA A 65 12.05 55.02 -28.21
CA ALA A 65 12.01 53.79 -28.99
C ALA A 65 13.24 52.91 -28.71
N MET A 66 14.43 53.53 -28.55
CA MET A 66 15.67 52.86 -28.19
C MET A 66 15.62 52.30 -26.76
N ALA A 67 15.09 53.04 -25.79
CA ALA A 67 14.87 52.55 -24.43
C ALA A 67 13.88 51.37 -24.40
N ARG A 68 12.79 51.45 -25.19
CA ARG A 68 11.83 50.35 -25.33
C ARG A 68 12.46 49.11 -25.95
N SER A 69 13.30 49.24 -26.97
CA SER A 69 13.96 48.09 -27.59
C SER A 69 14.96 47.43 -26.65
N MET A 70 15.71 48.21 -25.87
CA MET A 70 16.58 47.68 -24.81
C MET A 70 15.79 46.94 -23.72
N ASN A 71 14.65 47.48 -23.31
CA ASN A 71 13.78 46.82 -22.33
C ASN A 71 13.18 45.51 -22.89
N VAL A 72 12.76 45.50 -24.15
CA VAL A 72 12.24 44.29 -24.82
C VAL A 72 13.33 43.22 -24.95
N ASP A 73 14.54 43.58 -25.39
CA ASP A 73 15.67 42.64 -25.48
C ASP A 73 16.04 42.09 -24.10
N THR A 74 16.09 42.96 -23.07
CA THR A 74 16.34 42.53 -21.69
C THR A 74 15.28 41.54 -21.20
N ASN A 75 13.99 41.84 -21.44
CA ASN A 75 12.89 40.95 -21.07
C ASN A 75 12.93 39.62 -21.82
N LEU A 76 13.33 39.62 -23.10
CA LEU A 76 13.52 38.40 -23.89
C LEU A 76 14.66 37.55 -23.32
N ARG A 77 15.81 38.15 -23.01
CA ARG A 77 16.95 37.44 -22.40
C ARG A 77 16.59 36.84 -21.04
N ILE A 78 15.87 37.58 -20.20
CA ILE A 78 15.42 37.09 -18.89
C ILE A 78 14.44 35.92 -19.07
N SER A 79 13.47 36.04 -19.98
CA SER A 79 12.51 34.99 -20.26
C SER A 79 13.18 33.72 -20.79
N GLN A 80 14.15 33.87 -21.69
CA GLN A 80 14.95 32.76 -22.20
C GLN A 80 15.78 32.10 -21.09
N ALA A 81 16.43 32.88 -20.22
CA ALA A 81 17.19 32.35 -19.09
C ALA A 81 16.29 31.58 -18.11
N MET A 82 15.10 32.11 -17.78
CA MET A 82 14.13 31.43 -16.92
C MET A 82 13.64 30.11 -17.54
N TRP A 83 13.34 30.11 -18.85
CA TRP A 83 12.95 28.90 -19.57
C TRP A 83 14.05 27.84 -19.55
N GLN A 84 15.30 28.23 -19.86
CA GLN A 84 16.45 27.32 -19.80
C GLN A 84 16.65 26.75 -18.40
N GLN A 85 16.52 27.58 -17.37
CA GLN A 85 16.61 27.14 -15.98
C GLN A 85 15.51 26.13 -15.64
N GLN A 86 14.26 26.40 -16.02
CA GLN A 86 13.15 25.48 -15.78
C GLN A 86 13.36 24.15 -16.52
N HIS A 87 13.82 24.19 -17.78
CA HIS A 87 14.14 22.99 -18.54
C HIS A 87 15.25 22.16 -17.88
N TYR A 88 16.32 22.81 -17.44
CA TYR A 88 17.41 22.14 -16.71
C TYR A 88 16.93 21.51 -15.40
N MET A 89 16.11 22.22 -14.62
CA MET A 89 15.54 21.69 -13.37
C MET A 89 14.59 20.52 -13.63
N ASN A 90 13.76 20.59 -14.66
CA ASN A 90 12.88 19.48 -15.05
C ASN A 90 13.68 18.25 -15.48
N TRP A 91 14.72 18.46 -16.30
CA TRP A 91 15.59 17.39 -16.78
C TRP A 91 16.37 16.71 -15.64
N THR A 92 16.99 17.49 -14.76
CA THR A 92 17.71 16.96 -13.59
C THR A 92 16.77 16.23 -12.62
N ASN A 93 15.55 16.75 -12.40
CA ASN A 93 14.54 16.08 -11.59
C ASN A 93 14.08 14.76 -12.22
N MET A 94 13.88 14.72 -13.54
CA MET A 94 13.55 13.49 -14.27
C MET A 94 14.65 12.44 -14.12
N LEU A 95 15.91 12.82 -14.32
CA LEU A 95 17.06 11.92 -14.14
C LEU A 95 17.17 11.40 -12.70
N ARG A 96 16.92 12.24 -11.70
CA ARG A 96 16.91 11.82 -10.29
C ARG A 96 15.78 10.82 -10.03
N ARG A 97 14.57 11.07 -10.56
CA ARG A 97 13.43 10.16 -10.43
C ARG A 97 13.72 8.83 -11.10
N GLU A 98 14.29 8.83 -12.29
CA GLU A 98 14.67 7.62 -13.01
C GLU A 98 15.73 6.83 -12.24
N ARG A 99 16.78 7.49 -11.73
CA ARG A 99 17.80 6.83 -10.91
C ARG A 99 17.20 6.20 -9.64
N ASN A 100 16.34 6.94 -8.95
CA ASN A 100 15.66 6.42 -7.76
C ASN A 100 14.74 5.24 -8.11
N SER A 101 14.01 5.32 -9.23
CA SER A 101 13.18 4.23 -9.71
C SER A 101 14.00 2.98 -10.01
N ARG A 102 15.12 3.11 -10.74
CA ARG A 102 16.04 2.00 -11.03
C ARG A 102 16.61 1.38 -9.75
N ASN A 103 17.06 2.21 -8.81
CA ASN A 103 17.58 1.73 -7.52
C ASN A 103 16.51 0.98 -6.71
N THR A 104 15.26 1.47 -6.72
CA THR A 104 14.13 0.80 -6.06
C THR A 104 13.80 -0.53 -6.74
N VAL A 105 13.77 -0.59 -8.07
CA VAL A 105 13.53 -1.85 -8.79
C VAL A 105 14.62 -2.86 -8.48
N GLN A 106 15.89 -2.46 -8.56
CA GLN A 106 17.02 -3.33 -8.22
C GLN A 106 17.00 -3.79 -6.76
N SER A 107 16.65 -2.91 -5.81
CA SER A 107 16.56 -3.30 -4.40
C SER A 107 15.42 -4.29 -4.16
N LEU A 108 14.27 -4.09 -4.81
CA LEU A 108 13.14 -5.03 -4.74
C LEU A 108 13.49 -6.38 -5.37
N GLU A 109 14.17 -6.40 -6.51
CA GLU A 109 14.65 -7.63 -7.15
C GLU A 109 15.62 -8.39 -6.24
N ASN A 110 16.59 -7.69 -5.64
CA ASN A 110 17.53 -8.28 -4.69
C ASN A 110 16.83 -8.85 -3.45
N ILE A 111 15.82 -8.15 -2.92
CA ILE A 111 15.01 -8.64 -1.79
C ILE A 111 14.23 -9.89 -2.18
N LYS A 112 13.56 -9.88 -3.35
CA LYS A 112 12.86 -11.07 -3.86
C LYS A 112 13.81 -12.25 -4.02
N LYS A 113 14.94 -12.03 -4.70
CA LYS A 113 15.97 -13.06 -4.89
C LYS A 113 16.44 -13.64 -3.56
N ARG A 114 16.73 -12.78 -2.57
CA ARG A 114 17.10 -13.21 -1.22
C ARG A 114 16.01 -14.07 -0.58
N ILE A 115 14.76 -13.63 -0.60
CA ILE A 115 13.64 -14.35 0.03
C ILE A 115 13.44 -15.75 -0.60
N HIS A 116 13.62 -15.89 -1.91
CA HIS A 116 13.43 -17.16 -2.61
C HIS A 116 14.66 -18.09 -2.52
N GLU A 117 15.89 -17.56 -2.62
CA GLU A 117 17.11 -18.39 -2.73
C GLU A 117 17.84 -18.57 -1.41
N THR A 118 17.96 -17.52 -0.59
CA THR A 118 18.78 -17.49 0.63
C THR A 118 18.10 -16.66 1.72
N PRO A 119 16.94 -17.11 2.24
CA PRO A 119 16.19 -16.33 3.20
C PRO A 119 16.94 -16.22 4.52
N ASN A 120 16.95 -15.00 5.06
CA ASN A 120 17.53 -14.77 6.38
C ASN A 120 16.55 -15.23 7.47
N GLU A 121 17.07 -15.41 8.70
CA GLU A 121 16.24 -15.74 9.87
C GLU A 121 15.07 -14.76 10.05
N SER A 122 15.30 -13.47 9.82
CA SER A 122 14.25 -12.44 9.87
C SER A 122 13.18 -12.61 8.77
N ASP A 123 13.55 -13.10 7.59
CA ASP A 123 12.60 -13.35 6.49
C ASP A 123 11.73 -14.58 6.80
N ILE A 124 12.29 -15.57 7.49
CA ILE A 124 11.56 -16.74 7.99
C ILE A 124 10.62 -16.33 9.13
N ARG A 125 11.11 -15.59 10.14
CA ARG A 125 10.31 -15.12 11.29
C ARG A 125 9.17 -14.20 10.91
N SER A 126 9.36 -13.38 9.88
CA SER A 126 8.29 -12.50 9.36
C SER A 126 7.24 -13.26 8.53
N GLY A 127 7.53 -14.50 8.14
CA GLY A 127 6.68 -15.31 7.27
C GLY A 127 6.86 -15.02 5.79
N ASN A 128 7.71 -14.07 5.40
CA ASN A 128 7.96 -13.72 4.00
C ASN A 128 8.53 -14.90 3.21
N ALA A 129 9.50 -15.62 3.77
CA ALA A 129 10.11 -16.77 3.13
C ALA A 129 9.11 -17.93 2.94
N LEU A 130 8.34 -18.26 3.99
CA LEU A 130 7.31 -19.29 3.92
C LEU A 130 6.18 -18.92 2.93
N ASN A 131 5.80 -17.65 2.89
CA ASN A 131 4.80 -17.16 1.93
C ASN A 131 5.30 -17.17 0.49
N ALA A 132 6.58 -16.89 0.25
CA ALA A 132 7.20 -17.00 -1.07
C ALA A 132 7.19 -18.45 -1.57
N VAL A 133 7.55 -19.40 -0.69
CA VAL A 133 7.48 -20.84 -1.01
C VAL A 133 6.03 -21.27 -1.23
N LEU A 134 5.09 -20.82 -0.40
CA LEU A 134 3.66 -21.10 -0.57
C LEU A 134 3.16 -20.58 -1.92
N GLU A 135 3.54 -19.36 -2.32
CA GLU A 135 3.18 -18.79 -3.61
C GLU A 135 3.77 -19.60 -4.77
N ASP A 136 5.04 -19.98 -4.70
CA ASP A 136 5.68 -20.82 -5.71
C ASP A 136 4.99 -22.18 -5.89
N VAL A 137 4.59 -22.81 -4.78
CA VAL A 137 3.95 -24.13 -4.77
C VAL A 137 2.47 -24.06 -5.17
N THR A 138 1.79 -22.94 -4.90
CA THR A 138 0.35 -22.81 -5.16
C THR A 138 0.01 -22.15 -6.49
N ASP A 139 0.98 -21.50 -7.15
CA ASP A 139 0.83 -20.85 -8.45
C ASP A 139 0.49 -21.88 -9.54
N PRO A 140 -0.73 -21.83 -10.13
CA PRO A 140 -1.14 -22.76 -11.17
C PRO A 140 -0.29 -22.66 -12.44
N LYS A 141 0.46 -21.57 -12.64
CA LYS A 141 1.37 -21.44 -13.78
C LYS A 141 2.67 -22.23 -13.61
N LYS A 142 3.07 -22.53 -12.38
CA LYS A 142 4.31 -23.24 -12.06
C LYS A 142 4.05 -24.70 -11.66
N VAL A 143 2.91 -24.98 -11.05
CA VAL A 143 2.62 -26.28 -10.46
C VAL A 143 1.22 -26.76 -10.83
N HIS A 144 1.13 -27.95 -11.39
CA HIS A 144 -0.16 -28.58 -11.64
C HIS A 144 -0.74 -29.17 -10.33
N PRO A 145 -2.05 -29.02 -10.03
CA PRO A 145 -2.64 -29.47 -8.76
C PRO A 145 -2.44 -30.96 -8.40
N SER A 146 -2.18 -31.81 -9.38
CA SER A 146 -1.88 -33.24 -9.15
C SER A 146 -0.48 -33.49 -8.58
N GLN A 147 0.49 -32.63 -8.89
CA GLN A 147 1.88 -32.75 -8.42
C GLN A 147 1.98 -32.50 -6.92
N LEU A 148 1.11 -31.64 -6.38
CA LEU A 148 1.01 -31.38 -4.95
C LEU A 148 0.71 -32.65 -4.13
N LYS A 149 -0.07 -33.59 -4.68
CA LYS A 149 -0.49 -34.80 -3.94
C LYS A 149 0.61 -35.85 -3.79
N LEU A 150 1.76 -35.67 -4.44
CA LEU A 150 2.84 -36.65 -4.49
C LEU A 150 3.80 -36.51 -3.30
N SER A 151 3.99 -35.31 -2.76
CA SER A 151 4.81 -35.11 -1.57
C SER A 151 3.99 -35.37 -0.30
N ARG A 152 4.51 -36.27 0.56
CA ARG A 152 3.86 -36.70 1.81
C ARG A 152 4.78 -36.49 3.00
N ILE A 153 5.33 -35.28 3.14
CA ILE A 153 6.16 -34.95 4.30
C ILE A 153 5.26 -34.78 5.53
N PRO A 154 5.45 -35.56 6.59
CA PRO A 154 4.65 -35.46 7.80
C PRO A 154 4.94 -34.14 8.54
N LEU A 155 3.87 -33.51 9.03
CA LEU A 155 3.97 -32.37 9.93
C LEU A 155 4.24 -32.89 11.35
N GLU A 156 5.13 -32.23 12.07
CA GLU A 156 5.45 -32.64 13.44
C GLU A 156 4.25 -32.40 14.37
N PRO A 157 3.93 -33.33 15.29
CA PRO A 157 2.80 -33.20 16.19
C PRO A 157 2.89 -31.91 17.02
N GLY A 158 1.90 -31.03 16.88
CA GLY A 158 1.83 -29.75 17.60
C GLY A 158 2.41 -28.56 16.84
N LEU A 159 3.21 -28.76 15.79
CA LEU A 159 3.80 -27.66 15.02
C LEU A 159 2.72 -26.80 14.36
N GLY A 160 1.69 -27.43 13.78
CA GLY A 160 0.55 -26.72 13.21
C GLY A 160 -0.20 -25.82 14.21
N LYS A 161 -0.18 -26.15 15.50
CA LYS A 161 -0.88 -25.39 16.54
C LYS A 161 -0.23 -24.04 16.79
N ASP A 162 1.09 -23.97 16.69
CA ASP A 162 1.89 -22.79 17.03
C ASP A 162 2.16 -21.88 15.81
N LEU A 163 1.77 -22.29 14.61
CA LEU A 163 1.99 -21.50 13.39
C LEU A 163 1.13 -20.22 13.38
N PRO A 164 1.74 -19.04 13.21
CA PRO A 164 0.99 -17.81 13.00
C PRO A 164 0.41 -17.81 11.58
N LEU A 165 -0.90 -17.90 11.48
CA LEU A 165 -1.66 -17.78 10.23
C LEU A 165 -2.30 -16.38 10.16
N PHE A 166 -2.31 -15.80 8.96
CA PHE A 166 -2.85 -14.50 8.66
C PHE A 166 -3.96 -14.63 7.62
N TYR A 167 -5.17 -14.25 8.01
CA TYR A 167 -6.30 -14.16 7.10
C TYR A 167 -6.37 -12.73 6.52
N ALA A 168 -6.07 -12.61 5.23
CA ALA A 168 -5.94 -11.32 4.56
C ALA A 168 -7.25 -10.53 4.54
N ASN A 169 -8.38 -11.19 4.30
CA ASN A 169 -9.68 -10.53 4.12
C ASN A 169 -10.16 -9.78 5.38
N GLN A 170 -9.81 -10.29 6.57
CA GLN A 170 -10.19 -9.65 7.84
C GLN A 170 -8.99 -9.09 8.61
N ALA A 171 -7.79 -9.11 8.01
CA ALA A 171 -6.53 -8.67 8.61
C ALA A 171 -6.30 -9.24 10.02
N VAL A 172 -6.45 -10.56 10.17
CA VAL A 172 -6.37 -11.28 11.45
C VAL A 172 -5.18 -12.22 11.43
N ALA A 173 -4.28 -12.08 12.42
CA ALA A 173 -3.26 -13.09 12.70
C ALA A 173 -3.74 -13.95 13.88
N PHE A 174 -3.81 -15.26 13.71
CA PHE A 174 -4.18 -16.24 14.74
C PHE A 174 -3.34 -17.51 14.59
N THR A 175 -3.28 -18.31 15.64
CA THR A 175 -2.72 -19.67 15.57
C THR A 175 -3.84 -20.71 15.54
N ILE A 176 -3.57 -21.92 15.03
CA ILE A 176 -4.57 -22.99 15.09
C ILE A 176 -4.88 -23.35 16.56
N GLY A 177 -3.89 -23.28 17.46
CA GLY A 177 -4.12 -23.42 18.90
C GLY A 177 -5.06 -22.35 19.48
N ASP A 178 -5.04 -21.13 18.94
CA ASP A 178 -6.01 -20.09 19.31
C ASP A 178 -7.44 -20.50 18.91
N LEU A 179 -7.62 -21.10 17.73
CA LEU A 179 -8.92 -21.59 17.25
C LEU A 179 -9.44 -22.76 18.08
N MET A 180 -8.54 -23.64 18.51
CA MET A 180 -8.87 -24.81 19.31
C MET A 180 -9.06 -24.49 20.80
N GLY A 181 -8.95 -23.22 21.22
CA GLY A 181 -9.10 -22.82 22.62
C GLY A 181 -7.96 -23.27 23.55
N GLU A 182 -6.89 -23.85 22.99
CA GLU A 182 -5.74 -24.38 23.73
C GLU A 182 -4.64 -23.34 24.00
N ALA A 183 -4.78 -22.13 23.45
CA ALA A 183 -3.80 -21.06 23.65
C ALA A 183 -3.70 -20.60 25.11
N GLU A 184 -2.47 -20.40 25.57
CA GLU A 184 -2.22 -19.93 26.94
C GLU A 184 -2.86 -18.56 27.20
N VAL A 185 -3.49 -18.43 28.38
CA VAL A 185 -4.07 -17.15 28.81
C VAL A 185 -2.91 -16.22 29.21
N PRO A 186 -2.81 -15.00 28.64
CA PRO A 186 -1.79 -14.02 29.03
C PRO A 186 -1.82 -13.72 30.52
N ILE A 187 -0.65 -13.47 31.13
CA ILE A 187 -0.48 -13.31 32.59
C ILE A 187 -1.47 -12.29 33.16
N LEU A 188 -1.62 -11.14 32.49
CA LEU A 188 -2.50 -10.07 32.96
C LEU A 188 -3.97 -10.51 32.98
N LEU A 189 -4.39 -11.35 32.03
CA LEU A 189 -5.75 -11.90 31.96
C LEU A 189 -5.99 -13.05 32.94
N ARG A 190 -4.98 -13.54 33.67
CA ARG A 190 -5.13 -14.59 34.70
C ARG A 190 -5.65 -14.05 36.03
N SER A 191 -5.58 -12.74 36.26
CA SER A 191 -6.00 -12.13 37.53
C SER A 191 -7.47 -12.42 37.87
N GLU A 192 -7.82 -12.36 39.16
CA GLU A 192 -9.17 -12.65 39.65
C GLU A 192 -10.22 -11.70 39.08
N VAL A 193 -9.82 -10.47 38.74
CA VAL A 193 -10.68 -9.43 38.15
C VAL A 193 -11.33 -9.91 36.85
N TYR A 194 -10.62 -10.74 36.07
CA TYR A 194 -11.12 -11.26 34.78
C TYR A 194 -11.74 -12.66 34.88
N ALA A 195 -11.74 -13.29 36.07
CA ALA A 195 -12.31 -14.63 36.27
C ALA A 195 -13.76 -14.81 35.77
N PRO A 196 -14.71 -13.89 36.05
CA PRO A 196 -16.09 -14.05 35.57
C PRO A 196 -16.16 -13.99 34.04
N ASN A 197 -15.42 -13.09 33.41
CA ASN A 197 -15.38 -12.96 31.95
C ASN A 197 -14.71 -14.18 31.29
N ARG A 198 -13.63 -14.72 31.88
CA ARG A 198 -13.02 -15.97 31.39
C ARG A 198 -13.99 -17.13 31.44
N LYS A 199 -14.78 -17.23 32.51
CA LYS A 199 -15.81 -18.27 32.64
C LYS A 199 -16.91 -18.08 31.57
N ALA A 200 -17.42 -16.87 31.39
CA ALA A 200 -18.42 -16.56 30.37
C ALA A 200 -17.95 -16.92 28.94
N ILE A 201 -16.68 -16.65 28.62
CA ILE A 201 -16.09 -17.04 27.33
C ILE A 201 -16.01 -18.57 27.20
N LYS A 202 -15.57 -19.27 28.25
CA LYS A 202 -15.51 -20.75 28.24
C LYS A 202 -16.89 -21.38 28.08
N ASP A 203 -17.89 -20.86 28.77
CA ASP A 203 -19.27 -21.35 28.70
C ASP A 203 -19.85 -21.11 27.29
N ALA A 204 -19.59 -19.92 26.70
CA ALA A 204 -19.99 -19.61 25.33
C ALA A 204 -19.28 -20.50 24.28
N LEU A 205 -17.99 -20.79 24.47
CA LEU A 205 -17.23 -21.71 23.61
C LEU A 205 -17.76 -23.14 23.71
N GLY A 206 -18.03 -23.63 24.93
CA GLY A 206 -18.62 -24.97 25.13
C GLY A 206 -19.98 -25.11 24.43
N ASN A 207 -20.80 -24.07 24.44
CA ASN A 207 -22.06 -24.06 23.70
C ASN A 207 -21.85 -24.11 22.18
N VAL A 208 -20.86 -23.39 21.66
CA VAL A 208 -20.49 -23.40 20.23
C VAL A 208 -19.98 -24.79 19.81
N GLU A 209 -19.09 -25.40 20.60
CA GLU A 209 -18.51 -26.73 20.31
C GLU A 209 -19.55 -27.86 20.33
N GLN A 210 -20.49 -27.82 21.27
CA GLN A 210 -21.55 -28.83 21.35
C GLN A 210 -22.46 -28.82 20.12
N HIS A 211 -22.70 -27.65 19.53
CA HIS A 211 -23.60 -27.49 18.39
C HIS A 211 -22.88 -27.48 17.03
N SER A 212 -21.56 -27.26 17.00
CA SER A 212 -20.77 -27.45 15.77
C SER A 212 -20.73 -28.91 15.32
N ALA A 213 -20.88 -29.85 16.26
CA ALA A 213 -21.01 -31.27 15.96
C ALA A 213 -22.27 -31.61 15.13
N ASP A 214 -23.33 -30.79 15.25
CA ASP A 214 -24.64 -31.00 14.63
C ASP A 214 -24.86 -30.19 13.33
N GLN A 215 -23.78 -29.70 12.71
CA GLN A 215 -23.70 -29.14 11.35
C GLN A 215 -24.29 -27.75 11.07
N SER A 216 -24.73 -26.97 12.07
CA SER A 216 -24.94 -25.53 11.84
C SER A 216 -24.74 -24.70 13.10
N LEU A 217 -23.83 -23.74 13.04
CA LEU A 217 -23.65 -22.75 14.10
C LEU A 217 -24.77 -21.72 14.02
N SER A 218 -25.55 -21.57 15.09
CA SER A 218 -26.59 -20.54 15.13
C SER A 218 -25.97 -19.14 15.28
N THR A 219 -26.50 -18.17 14.55
CA THR A 219 -26.15 -16.73 14.67
C THR A 219 -26.22 -16.26 16.13
N ASP A 220 -27.15 -16.80 16.92
CA ASP A 220 -27.33 -16.44 18.33
C ASP A 220 -26.12 -16.87 19.18
N GLN A 221 -25.54 -18.04 18.89
CA GLN A 221 -24.38 -18.57 19.62
C GLN A 221 -23.13 -17.75 19.33
N ILE A 222 -22.92 -17.38 18.07
CA ILE A 222 -21.83 -16.51 17.67
C ILE A 222 -22.01 -15.12 18.32
N SER A 223 -23.24 -14.60 18.37
CA SER A 223 -23.52 -13.31 19.02
C SER A 223 -23.25 -13.34 20.53
N ALA A 224 -23.56 -14.44 21.22
CA ALA A 224 -23.27 -14.63 22.63
C ALA A 224 -21.76 -14.66 22.91
N LEU A 225 -20.99 -15.33 22.04
CA LEU A 225 -19.53 -15.37 22.13
C LEU A 225 -18.91 -13.99 21.86
N ILE A 226 -19.40 -13.26 20.85
CA ILE A 226 -18.97 -11.87 20.57
C ILE A 226 -19.19 -11.01 21.81
N LYS A 227 -20.39 -11.08 22.41
CA LYS A 227 -20.74 -10.31 23.60
C LYS A 227 -19.82 -10.62 24.78
N ALA A 228 -19.53 -11.90 25.05
CA ALA A 228 -18.64 -12.29 26.16
C ALA A 228 -17.21 -11.73 25.99
N ILE A 229 -16.71 -11.66 24.75
CA ILE A 229 -15.39 -11.08 24.45
C ILE A 229 -15.43 -9.55 24.51
N ASP A 230 -16.53 -8.91 24.06
CA ASP A 230 -16.71 -7.46 24.19
C ASP A 230 -16.78 -7.05 25.67
N ASP A 231 -17.47 -7.82 26.51
CA ASP A 231 -17.51 -7.62 27.96
C ASP A 231 -16.11 -7.75 28.58
N LEU A 232 -15.31 -8.75 28.16
CA LEU A 232 -13.91 -8.87 28.59
C LEU A 232 -13.08 -7.63 28.21
N ASP A 233 -13.20 -7.14 26.97
CA ASP A 233 -12.48 -5.95 26.52
C ASP A 233 -12.90 -4.71 27.33
N MET A 234 -14.20 -4.53 27.59
CA MET A 234 -14.67 -3.41 28.42
C MET A 234 -14.07 -3.46 29.83
N VAL A 235 -14.02 -4.63 30.47
CA VAL A 235 -13.39 -4.79 31.79
C VAL A 235 -11.88 -4.59 31.70
N PHE A 236 -11.24 -5.05 30.62
CA PHE A 236 -9.82 -4.85 30.37
C PHE A 236 -9.46 -3.36 30.23
N GLN A 237 -10.18 -2.59 29.40
CA GLN A 237 -9.92 -1.15 29.23
C GLN A 237 -10.14 -0.35 30.52
N LYS A 238 -11.04 -0.80 31.40
CA LYS A 238 -11.28 -0.13 32.70
C LYS A 238 -10.18 -0.38 33.72
N ASN A 239 -9.59 -1.57 33.73
CA ASN A 239 -8.73 -2.04 34.81
C ASN A 239 -7.23 -2.11 34.45
N ALA A 240 -6.90 -2.31 33.18
CA ALA A 240 -5.51 -2.45 32.72
C ALA A 240 -4.94 -1.09 32.28
N LYS A 241 -3.71 -0.78 32.68
CA LYS A 241 -3.01 0.45 32.32
C LYS A 241 -1.90 0.19 31.30
N PHE A 242 -1.64 1.19 30.46
CA PHE A 242 -0.51 1.15 29.54
C PHE A 242 0.80 1.15 30.35
N GLY A 243 1.54 0.04 30.29
CA GLY A 243 2.77 -0.19 31.06
C GLY A 243 2.73 -1.41 31.98
N ASP A 244 1.54 -1.99 32.23
CA ASP A 244 1.44 -3.20 33.04
C ASP A 244 2.13 -4.40 32.34
N PRO A 245 2.81 -5.28 33.09
CA PRO A 245 3.43 -6.49 32.52
C PRO A 245 2.39 -7.34 31.78
N GLY A 246 2.63 -7.60 30.49
CA GLY A 246 1.72 -8.38 29.65
C GLY A 246 0.52 -7.60 29.08
N TYR A 247 0.46 -6.27 29.22
CA TYR A 247 -0.62 -5.45 28.64
C TYR A 247 -0.75 -5.65 27.12
N GLN A 248 0.37 -5.59 26.40
CA GLN A 248 0.36 -5.72 24.93
C GLN A 248 -0.06 -7.12 24.48
N GLU A 249 0.38 -8.15 25.19
CA GLU A 249 0.01 -9.54 24.92
C GLU A 249 -1.49 -9.77 25.17
N ALA A 250 -2.01 -9.30 26.31
CA ALA A 250 -3.42 -9.37 26.64
C ALA A 250 -4.31 -8.61 25.64
N LYS A 251 -3.92 -7.39 25.27
CA LYS A 251 -4.64 -6.59 24.27
C LYS A 251 -4.62 -7.25 22.89
N ALA A 252 -3.47 -7.80 22.49
CA ALA A 252 -3.34 -8.54 21.23
C ALA A 252 -4.23 -9.80 21.23
N ARG A 253 -4.30 -10.52 22.36
CA ARG A 253 -5.16 -11.71 22.52
C ARG A 253 -6.64 -11.35 22.42
N ILE A 254 -7.10 -10.33 23.15
CA ILE A 254 -8.49 -9.85 23.08
C ILE A 254 -8.84 -9.41 21.66
N SER A 255 -7.96 -8.64 21.01
CA SER A 255 -8.17 -8.20 19.63
C SER A 255 -8.24 -9.38 18.65
N SER A 256 -7.36 -10.38 18.81
CA SER A 256 -7.37 -11.59 17.99
C SER A 256 -8.65 -12.39 18.21
N ALA A 257 -9.09 -12.55 19.46
CA ALA A 257 -10.33 -13.24 19.79
C ALA A 257 -11.57 -12.55 19.17
N LYS A 258 -11.67 -11.21 19.24
CA LYS A 258 -12.74 -10.44 18.58
C LYS A 258 -12.76 -10.60 17.07
N LYS A 259 -11.57 -10.63 16.47
CA LYS A 259 -11.41 -10.80 15.04
C LYS A 259 -11.78 -12.22 14.61
N MET A 260 -11.37 -13.23 15.38
CA MET A 260 -11.73 -14.62 15.15
C MET A 260 -13.24 -14.85 15.26
N THR A 261 -13.94 -14.27 16.23
CA THR A 261 -15.40 -14.41 16.30
C THR A 261 -16.13 -13.80 15.10
N LYS A 262 -15.59 -12.72 14.53
CA LYS A 262 -16.07 -12.19 13.24
C LYS A 262 -15.75 -13.12 12.06
N MET A 263 -14.68 -13.91 12.15
CA MET A 263 -14.40 -14.99 11.21
C MET A 263 -15.40 -16.15 11.38
N LEU A 264 -15.76 -16.53 12.61
CA LEU A 264 -16.79 -17.56 12.87
C LEU A 264 -18.14 -17.17 12.25
N ALA A 265 -18.47 -15.88 12.24
CA ALA A 265 -19.66 -15.34 11.60
C ALA A 265 -19.59 -15.35 10.07
N SER A 266 -18.45 -15.67 9.46
CA SER A 266 -18.31 -15.69 8.01
C SER A 266 -18.84 -17.02 7.42
N PRO A 267 -19.50 -16.99 6.25
CA PRO A 267 -20.07 -18.19 5.62
C PRO A 267 -19.07 -19.33 5.38
N ASN A 268 -17.78 -18.99 5.30
CA ASN A 268 -16.72 -19.94 4.98
C ASN A 268 -16.17 -20.67 6.20
N PHE A 269 -16.57 -20.29 7.43
CA PHE A 269 -16.00 -20.86 8.66
C PHE A 269 -16.50 -22.27 8.98
N GLU A 270 -17.75 -22.60 8.67
CA GLU A 270 -18.29 -23.95 8.87
C GLU A 270 -17.51 -24.98 8.03
N GLU A 271 -17.07 -24.60 6.83
CA GLU A 271 -16.20 -25.41 5.98
C GLU A 271 -14.78 -25.57 6.58
N ILE A 272 -14.25 -24.53 7.24
CA ILE A 272 -12.97 -24.59 7.99
C ILE A 272 -13.06 -25.65 9.10
N MET A 273 -14.12 -25.61 9.91
CA MET A 273 -14.25 -26.55 11.02
C MET A 273 -14.52 -27.97 10.55
N ALA A 274 -15.35 -28.16 9.52
CA ALA A 274 -15.63 -29.48 8.97
C ALA A 274 -14.36 -30.14 8.40
N THR A 275 -13.48 -29.38 7.73
CA THR A 275 -12.21 -29.91 7.20
C THR A 275 -11.20 -30.24 8.30
N ILE A 276 -11.08 -29.39 9.33
CA ILE A 276 -10.23 -29.65 10.50
C ILE A 276 -10.74 -30.87 11.29
N GLU A 277 -12.05 -30.98 11.51
CA GLU A 277 -12.65 -32.12 12.21
C GLU A 277 -12.51 -33.42 11.42
N LYS A 278 -12.66 -33.38 10.09
CA LYS A 278 -12.45 -34.55 9.23
C LYS A 278 -11.01 -35.04 9.28
N ALA A 279 -10.04 -34.12 9.27
CA ALA A 279 -8.63 -34.45 9.49
C ALA A 279 -8.40 -35.08 10.87
N ARG A 280 -9.05 -34.55 11.92
CA ARG A 280 -8.98 -35.10 13.29
C ARG A 280 -9.60 -36.50 13.40
N LYS A 281 -10.76 -36.75 12.79
CA LYS A 281 -11.48 -38.03 12.84
C LYS A 281 -10.77 -39.14 12.05
N ALA A 282 -9.93 -38.79 11.06
CA ALA A 282 -9.29 -39.77 10.19
C ALA A 282 -8.03 -40.44 10.79
N ASN A 283 -7.52 -40.00 11.95
CA ASN A 283 -6.23 -40.48 12.52
C ASN A 283 -5.06 -40.45 11.51
N VAL A 284 -5.13 -39.58 10.50
CA VAL A 284 -4.06 -39.40 9.52
C VAL A 284 -3.16 -38.29 10.04
N GLU A 285 -1.85 -38.56 10.11
CA GLU A 285 -0.87 -37.53 10.45
C GLU A 285 -0.97 -36.39 9.43
N PRO A 286 -1.22 -35.14 9.87
CA PRO A 286 -1.36 -34.03 8.94
C PRO A 286 -0.04 -33.86 8.17
N THR A 287 -0.12 -33.73 6.85
CA THR A 287 1.06 -33.47 6.02
C THR A 287 1.25 -31.97 5.79
N VAL A 288 2.46 -31.56 5.40
CA VAL A 288 2.71 -30.17 4.99
C VAL A 288 1.88 -29.78 3.77
N THR A 289 1.60 -30.75 2.88
CA THR A 289 0.72 -30.57 1.71
C THR A 289 -0.72 -30.30 2.13
N ASP A 290 -1.24 -30.97 3.16
CA ASP A 290 -2.57 -30.71 3.70
C ASP A 290 -2.65 -29.29 4.29
N LEU A 291 -1.58 -28.83 4.96
CA LEU A 291 -1.48 -27.44 5.43
C LEU A 291 -1.49 -26.45 4.26
N ILE A 292 -0.73 -26.70 3.19
CA ILE A 292 -0.71 -25.85 1.99
C ILE A 292 -2.09 -25.81 1.33
N GLY A 293 -2.74 -26.96 1.19
CA GLY A 293 -4.10 -27.08 0.65
C GLY A 293 -5.13 -26.30 1.47
N PHE A 294 -5.06 -26.45 2.80
CA PHE A 294 -5.86 -25.68 3.75
C PHE A 294 -5.63 -24.18 3.60
N MET A 295 -4.37 -23.75 3.57
CA MET A 295 -4.03 -22.33 3.42
C MET A 295 -4.50 -21.77 2.09
N LYS A 296 -4.38 -22.52 1.00
CA LYS A 296 -4.86 -22.11 -0.33
C LYS A 296 -6.38 -21.97 -0.37
N HIS A 297 -7.10 -22.98 0.13
CA HIS A 297 -8.57 -23.00 0.13
C HIS A 297 -9.15 -21.81 0.91
N PHE A 298 -8.54 -21.46 2.05
CA PHE A 298 -8.99 -20.39 2.90
C PHE A 298 -8.28 -19.04 2.68
N ASN A 299 -7.43 -18.93 1.65
CA ASN A 299 -6.62 -17.73 1.36
C ASN A 299 -5.84 -17.23 2.61
N LEU A 300 -5.25 -18.16 3.34
CA LEU A 300 -4.42 -17.90 4.52
C LEU A 300 -2.96 -17.73 4.08
N ARG A 301 -2.25 -16.88 4.81
CA ARG A 301 -0.80 -16.66 4.65
C ARG A 301 -0.11 -16.88 5.99
N PHE A 302 1.19 -17.09 6.00
CA PHE A 302 1.96 -17.04 7.25
C PHE A 302 2.05 -15.60 7.75
N GLY A 303 1.76 -15.40 9.03
CA GLY A 303 1.97 -14.15 9.73
C GLY A 303 3.37 -14.05 10.33
N ALA A 304 3.71 -12.88 10.85
CA ALA A 304 4.95 -12.70 11.61
C ALA A 304 4.84 -13.37 12.99
N ALA A 305 5.92 -14.03 13.41
CA ALA A 305 6.04 -14.59 14.75
C ALA A 305 6.02 -13.48 15.81
N LYS A 306 5.14 -13.63 16.81
CA LYS A 306 5.07 -12.75 17.98
C LYS A 306 5.90 -13.27 19.16
N ASN A 307 6.05 -14.59 19.25
CA ASN A 307 6.73 -15.29 20.34
C ASN A 307 7.84 -16.21 19.80
N GLU A 308 8.83 -16.51 20.63
CA GLU A 308 9.96 -17.39 20.26
C GLU A 308 9.50 -18.77 19.80
N ARG A 309 8.48 -19.33 20.46
CA ARG A 309 7.89 -20.61 20.10
C ARG A 309 7.31 -20.61 18.67
N GLN A 310 6.70 -19.50 18.25
CA GLN A 310 6.18 -19.35 16.89
C GLN A 310 7.33 -19.23 15.89
N ALA A 311 8.39 -18.50 16.24
CA ALA A 311 9.58 -18.39 15.41
C ALA A 311 10.24 -19.77 15.18
N GLN A 312 10.37 -20.58 16.23
CA GLN A 312 10.91 -21.95 16.14
C GLN A 312 10.04 -22.86 15.28
N ALA A 313 8.70 -22.76 15.39
CA ALA A 313 7.78 -23.48 14.52
C ALA A 313 7.96 -23.10 13.04
N MET A 314 8.17 -21.82 12.75
CA MET A 314 8.42 -21.34 11.38
C MET A 314 9.80 -21.78 10.86
N MET A 315 10.83 -21.73 11.70
CA MET A 315 12.19 -22.18 11.36
C MET A 315 12.27 -23.68 11.07
N SER A 316 11.53 -24.50 11.82
CA SER A 316 11.47 -25.95 11.59
C SER A 316 10.58 -26.33 10.41
N LEU A 317 9.56 -25.52 10.11
CA LEU A 317 8.70 -25.72 8.93
C LEU A 317 9.40 -25.36 7.63
N PHE A 318 10.20 -24.29 7.62
CA PHE A 318 10.76 -23.74 6.39
C PHE A 318 11.52 -24.77 5.53
N PRO A 319 12.49 -25.55 6.07
CA PRO A 319 13.20 -26.55 5.28
C PRO A 319 12.28 -27.62 4.67
N LYS A 320 11.18 -27.97 5.34
CA LYS A 320 10.20 -28.96 4.84
C LYS A 320 9.40 -28.40 3.67
N MET A 321 9.00 -27.12 3.75
CA MET A 321 8.33 -26.45 2.64
C MET A 321 9.26 -26.23 1.46
N ASP A 322 10.52 -25.89 1.72
CA ASP A 322 11.57 -25.70 0.71
C ASP A 322 11.83 -27.01 -0.05
N GLN A 323 11.95 -28.13 0.67
CA GLN A 323 12.05 -29.46 0.08
C GLN A 323 10.86 -29.78 -0.84
N ILE A 324 9.63 -29.49 -0.41
CA ILE A 324 8.43 -29.72 -1.24
C ILE A 324 8.47 -28.86 -2.51
N ARG A 325 8.89 -27.60 -2.39
CA ARG A 325 9.05 -26.72 -3.55
C ARG A 325 10.04 -27.32 -4.52
N ASP A 326 11.20 -27.75 -4.05
CA ASP A 326 12.26 -28.27 -4.91
C ASP A 326 11.85 -29.60 -5.55
N GLU A 327 11.17 -30.49 -4.83
CA GLU A 327 10.59 -31.73 -5.36
C GLU A 327 9.57 -31.47 -6.47
N ILE A 328 8.68 -30.49 -6.27
CA ILE A 328 7.66 -30.13 -7.25
C ILE A 328 8.30 -29.46 -8.47
N MET A 329 9.22 -28.53 -8.27
CA MET A 329 9.87 -27.80 -9.36
C MET A 329 10.75 -28.73 -10.20
N ALA A 330 11.40 -29.73 -9.59
CA ALA A 330 12.10 -30.78 -10.31
C ALA A 330 11.14 -31.56 -11.24
N GLN A 331 9.97 -31.95 -10.73
CA GLN A 331 8.95 -32.66 -11.51
C GLN A 331 8.32 -31.80 -12.61
N THR A 332 8.16 -30.49 -12.39
CA THR A 332 7.70 -29.56 -13.44
C THR A 332 8.74 -29.40 -14.54
N THR A 333 10.03 -29.41 -14.21
CA THR A 333 11.11 -29.27 -15.21
C THR A 333 11.24 -30.53 -16.08
N GLU A 334 10.92 -31.70 -15.54
CA GLU A 334 10.87 -32.97 -16.28
C GLU A 334 9.60 -33.11 -17.15
N ALA A 335 8.54 -32.34 -16.86
CA ALA A 335 7.35 -32.25 -17.71
C ALA A 335 7.61 -31.30 -18.90
N ASN A 336 8.07 -31.87 -20.01
CA ASN A 336 8.36 -31.23 -21.30
C ASN A 336 7.40 -30.03 -21.62
N PRO A 337 7.91 -28.82 -21.96
CA PRO A 337 7.09 -27.63 -22.27
C PRO A 337 6.05 -27.83 -23.37
N GLU A 338 6.18 -28.87 -24.19
CA GLU A 338 5.18 -29.27 -25.19
C GLU A 338 3.86 -29.77 -24.56
N GLN A 339 3.89 -30.32 -23.33
CA GLN A 339 2.69 -30.79 -22.63
C GLN A 339 1.94 -29.65 -21.91
N MET A 340 2.65 -28.56 -21.54
CA MET A 340 2.02 -27.34 -21.01
C MET A 340 1.43 -26.44 -22.11
N ALA A 341 1.71 -26.74 -23.39
CA ALA A 341 1.15 -26.04 -24.54
C ALA A 341 -0.24 -26.57 -24.97
N VAL A 342 -0.91 -27.42 -24.18
CA VAL A 342 -2.30 -27.82 -24.44
C VAL A 342 -3.25 -26.85 -23.73
N SER A 343 -3.43 -25.67 -24.32
CA SER A 343 -4.69 -24.88 -24.33
C SER A 343 -4.44 -23.39 -24.66
N THR A 344 -3.56 -23.10 -25.61
CA THR A 344 -3.62 -21.83 -26.34
C THR A 344 -3.64 -22.13 -27.82
N LYS A 345 -4.75 -22.70 -28.30
CA LYS A 345 -5.08 -22.58 -29.73
C LYS A 345 -5.07 -21.09 -30.04
N SER A 346 -4.29 -20.70 -31.03
CA SER A 346 -4.16 -19.29 -31.39
C SER A 346 -5.53 -18.74 -31.76
N LEU A 347 -5.82 -17.49 -31.40
CA LEU A 347 -7.09 -16.81 -31.72
C LEU A 347 -7.40 -16.86 -33.23
N SER A 348 -6.36 -16.93 -34.06
CA SER A 348 -6.42 -17.18 -35.50
C SER A 348 -7.07 -18.52 -35.88
N GLU A 349 -6.71 -19.63 -35.22
CA GLU A 349 -7.31 -20.95 -35.50
C GLU A 349 -8.79 -21.05 -35.05
N VAL A 350 -9.18 -20.23 -34.07
CA VAL A 350 -10.58 -20.14 -33.60
C VAL A 350 -11.42 -19.29 -34.54
N LEU A 351 -10.85 -18.20 -35.07
CA LEU A 351 -11.53 -17.31 -36.02
C LEU A 351 -11.69 -17.94 -37.40
N GLU A 352 -10.78 -18.81 -37.82
CA GLU A 352 -10.84 -19.51 -39.12
C GLU A 352 -11.95 -20.59 -39.18
N LYS A 353 -12.48 -21.01 -38.02
CA LYS A 353 -13.56 -22.02 -37.92
C LYS A 353 -14.95 -21.45 -37.68
N LEU A 354 -15.09 -20.13 -37.58
CA LEU A 354 -16.41 -19.49 -37.54
C LEU A 354 -16.94 -19.36 -38.97
N PRO A 355 -18.06 -20.01 -39.35
CA PRO A 355 -18.67 -19.76 -40.64
C PRO A 355 -19.18 -18.33 -40.66
N ILE A 356 -18.56 -17.49 -41.47
CA ILE A 356 -19.07 -16.15 -41.80
C ILE A 356 -20.29 -16.39 -42.69
N ASP A 357 -21.48 -16.17 -42.14
CA ASP A 357 -22.75 -16.19 -42.88
C ASP A 357 -22.79 -14.95 -43.80
N ASP A 358 -22.39 -15.15 -45.05
CA ASP A 358 -22.39 -14.12 -46.09
C ASP A 358 -23.82 -13.87 -46.57
N LYS A 359 -24.58 -13.12 -45.76
CA LYS A 359 -25.86 -12.53 -46.15
C LYS A 359 -25.83 -11.03 -45.91
N THR A 360 -25.04 -10.33 -46.73
CA THR A 360 -25.33 -8.92 -47.02
C THR A 360 -26.60 -8.83 -47.87
N PRO A 361 -27.65 -8.09 -47.44
CA PRO A 361 -28.79 -7.80 -48.29
C PRO A 361 -28.37 -6.88 -49.45
N ALA A 362 -28.73 -7.26 -50.67
CA ALA A 362 -28.44 -6.50 -51.88
C ALA A 362 -29.09 -5.09 -51.82
N PRO A 363 -28.41 -4.03 -52.30
CA PRO A 363 -28.99 -2.70 -52.38
C PRO A 363 -30.11 -2.67 -53.43
N GLY A 364 -31.24 -2.06 -53.04
CA GLY A 364 -32.47 -2.00 -53.82
C GLY A 364 -32.32 -1.33 -55.18
N ASP A 365 -32.95 -1.95 -56.18
CA ASP A 365 -33.19 -1.43 -57.51
C ASP A 365 -34.20 -0.27 -57.43
N GLY A 366 -33.67 0.95 -57.50
CA GLY A 366 -34.45 2.17 -57.66
C GLY A 366 -34.72 2.43 -59.13
N SER A 367 -35.80 1.85 -59.65
CA SER A 367 -36.41 2.29 -60.92
C SER A 367 -37.93 2.19 -60.87
N LYS A 368 -38.57 3.30 -60.46
CA LYS A 368 -39.77 3.91 -61.08
C LYS A 368 -40.12 5.23 -60.42
#